data_AF-A0A437AJB1-F1
#
_entry.id   AF-A0A437AJB1-F1
#
_cell.length_a   1.000
_cell.length_b   1.000
_cell.length_c   1.000
_cell.angle_alpha   90.00
_cell.angle_beta   90.00
_cell.angle_gamma   90.00
#
_symmetry.space_group_name_H-M   'P 1'
#
loop_
_entity.id
_entity.type
_entity.pdbx_description
1 polymer ?
#
loop_
_entity_poly.entity_id
_entity_poly.type
_entity_poly.pdbx_seq_one_letter_code
_entity_poly.pdbx_strand_id
1 'polypeptide(L)'
;MQEEKKLREEIQKLKKENTKLLGEVSILRANMQSVEKENYSYKCEKSNSILGSLSKLDQMSKQVKYLKTENKLIENQLKTLKKEENYNNLCTDALDLNSSLTLLPFEYERLKKMHDFSFYAYKQILDTEFVKEELNKLKTDYKIFSQFFIITCIKKDLFEYFLSDLIFGYFFQDFPDPKLIFKVLVYFPIEWIQSFFTDSSVCELLNKFLSENVQNNSTILFYIRIIEHRHYLLKFVMNNNIFTNIIKRNDYFSKHFLKAMRDKGINQFIDHSNLHFIDENLLKGFFKEDYVDL
;
A
#
# COMPACT_ATOMS: atom_id res chain seq x y z
N MET A 1 62.23 -43.64 55.54
CA MET A 1 61.98 -42.41 56.34
C MET A 1 62.25 -41.10 55.57
N GLN A 2 63.40 -40.92 54.91
CA GLN A 2 63.68 -39.70 54.14
C GLN A 2 62.84 -39.52 52.86
N GLU A 3 62.58 -40.61 52.11
CA GLU A 3 61.70 -40.57 50.92
C GLU A 3 60.25 -40.24 51.26
N GLU A 4 59.74 -40.82 52.35
CA GLU A 4 58.39 -40.55 52.84
C GLU A 4 58.19 -39.08 53.24
N LYS A 5 59.26 -38.44 53.74
CA LYS A 5 59.28 -37.03 54.08
C LYS A 5 59.29 -36.14 52.83
N LYS A 6 60.08 -36.49 51.81
CA LYS A 6 60.08 -35.83 50.50
C LYS A 6 58.74 -35.93 49.77
N LEU A 7 58.13 -37.11 49.76
CA LEU A 7 56.80 -37.33 49.19
C LEU A 7 55.72 -36.49 49.88
N ARG A 8 55.77 -36.36 51.22
CA ARG A 8 54.84 -35.49 51.96
C ARG A 8 55.03 -34.01 51.62
N GLU A 9 56.26 -33.54 51.48
CA GLU A 9 56.57 -32.16 51.07
C GLU A 9 56.08 -31.88 49.64
N GLU A 10 56.26 -32.82 48.73
CA GLU A 10 55.79 -32.73 47.35
C GLU A 10 54.26 -32.72 47.25
N ILE A 11 53.57 -33.60 47.98
CA ILE A 11 52.11 -33.61 48.08
C ILE A 11 51.59 -32.28 48.64
N GLN A 12 52.28 -31.71 49.64
CA GLN A 12 51.86 -30.45 50.24
C GLN A 12 52.07 -29.27 49.28
N LYS A 13 53.13 -29.31 48.46
CA LYS A 13 53.39 -28.34 47.40
C LYS A 13 52.31 -28.42 46.30
N LEU A 14 52.01 -29.62 45.81
CA LEU A 14 50.97 -29.87 44.81
C LEU A 14 49.57 -29.46 45.32
N LYS A 15 49.26 -29.69 46.60
CA LYS A 15 47.99 -29.22 47.20
C LYS A 15 47.89 -27.69 47.18
N LYS A 16 48.95 -26.98 47.58
CA LYS A 16 48.98 -25.51 47.53
C LYS A 16 48.81 -24.98 46.10
N GLU A 17 49.48 -25.60 45.15
CA GLU A 17 49.40 -25.23 43.74
C GLU A 17 48.01 -25.49 43.14
N ASN A 18 47.40 -26.63 43.45
CA ASN A 18 46.03 -26.94 43.03
C ASN A 18 45.01 -25.96 43.63
N THR A 19 45.19 -25.56 44.90
CA THR A 19 44.31 -24.56 45.53
C THR A 19 44.43 -23.19 44.84
N LYS A 20 45.66 -22.81 44.47
CA LYS A 20 45.93 -21.57 43.72
C LYS A 20 45.27 -21.60 42.34
N LEU A 21 45.46 -22.69 41.60
CA LEU A 21 44.86 -22.89 40.27
C LEU A 21 43.32 -22.87 40.33
N LEU A 22 42.71 -23.48 41.34
CA LEU A 22 41.26 -23.41 41.54
C LEU A 22 40.78 -21.97 41.79
N GLY A 23 41.54 -21.17 42.52
CA GLY A 23 41.28 -19.74 42.71
C GLY A 23 41.34 -18.97 41.39
N GLU A 24 42.39 -19.19 40.59
CA GLU A 24 42.56 -18.56 39.28
C GLU A 24 41.43 -18.93 38.30
N VAL A 25 41.02 -20.21 38.27
CA VAL A 25 39.88 -20.68 37.46
C VAL A 25 38.56 -20.05 37.91
N SER A 26 38.34 -19.89 39.21
CA SER A 26 37.13 -19.23 39.74
C SER A 26 37.04 -17.78 39.29
N ILE A 27 38.16 -17.04 39.37
CA ILE A 27 38.25 -15.65 38.91
C ILE A 27 38.02 -15.57 37.39
N LEU A 28 38.63 -16.46 36.61
CA LEU A 28 38.44 -16.51 35.16
C LEU A 28 36.98 -16.77 34.78
N ARG A 29 36.28 -17.66 35.50
CA ARG A 29 34.84 -17.91 35.28
C ARG A 29 34.00 -16.68 35.57
N ALA A 30 34.28 -15.97 36.66
CA ALA A 30 33.58 -14.73 37.00
C ALA A 30 33.81 -13.64 35.94
N ASN A 31 35.05 -13.49 35.47
CA ASN A 31 35.39 -12.54 34.41
C ASN A 31 34.69 -12.90 33.09
N MET A 32 34.65 -14.17 32.72
CA MET A 32 33.96 -14.63 31.51
C MET A 32 32.46 -14.31 31.55
N GLN A 33 31.80 -14.56 32.68
CA GLN A 33 30.39 -14.21 32.87
C GLN A 33 30.14 -12.69 32.82
N SER A 34 31.08 -11.89 33.33
CA SER A 34 31.00 -10.43 33.24
C SER A 34 31.09 -9.96 31.79
N VAL A 35 32.05 -10.48 31.03
CA VAL A 35 32.24 -10.16 29.61
C VAL A 35 31.04 -10.59 28.77
N GLU A 36 30.45 -11.75 29.05
CA GLU A 36 29.24 -12.21 28.34
C GLU A 36 28.05 -11.26 28.57
N LYS A 37 27.88 -10.75 29.79
CA LYS A 37 26.85 -9.76 30.12
C LYS A 37 27.09 -8.43 29.41
N GLU A 38 28.31 -7.92 29.42
CA GLU A 38 28.66 -6.68 28.71
C GLU A 38 28.44 -6.83 27.19
N ASN A 39 28.84 -7.96 26.61
CA ASN A 39 28.67 -8.22 25.18
C ASN A 39 27.19 -8.33 24.79
N TYR A 40 26.35 -8.93 25.66
CA TYR A 40 24.90 -8.93 25.48
C TYR A 40 24.32 -7.51 25.54
N SER A 41 24.72 -6.70 26.54
CA SER A 41 24.29 -5.30 26.64
C SER A 41 24.66 -4.49 25.40
N TYR A 42 25.90 -4.65 24.92
CA TYR A 42 26.39 -3.99 23.72
C TYR A 42 25.61 -4.39 22.46
N LYS A 43 25.23 -5.67 22.34
CA LYS A 43 24.36 -6.14 21.24
C LYS A 43 22.98 -5.49 21.30
N CYS A 44 22.38 -5.37 22.48
CA CYS A 44 21.09 -4.71 22.67
C CYS A 44 21.15 -3.21 22.33
N GLU A 45 22.16 -2.50 22.83
CA GLU A 45 22.38 -1.08 22.52
C GLU A 45 22.61 -0.84 21.03
N LYS A 46 23.42 -1.69 20.39
CA LYS A 46 23.66 -1.63 18.94
C LYS A 46 22.38 -1.89 18.15
N SER A 47 21.57 -2.87 18.54
CA SER A 47 20.27 -3.16 17.91
C SER A 47 19.31 -1.96 18.02
N ASN A 48 19.20 -1.37 19.20
CA ASN A 48 18.34 -0.20 19.44
C ASN A 48 18.82 1.04 18.67
N SER A 49 20.13 1.25 18.58
CA SER A 49 20.73 2.32 17.78
C SER A 49 20.44 2.14 16.28
N ILE A 50 20.56 0.90 15.76
CA ILE A 50 20.23 0.57 14.38
C ILE A 50 18.74 0.82 14.10
N LEU A 51 17.83 0.37 14.97
CA LEU A 51 16.39 0.63 14.86
C LEU A 51 16.07 2.13 14.86
N GLY A 52 16.70 2.92 15.72
CA GLY A 52 16.56 4.37 15.74
C GLY A 52 17.05 5.04 14.45
N SER A 53 18.18 4.58 13.92
CA SER A 53 18.72 5.09 12.64
C SER A 53 17.86 4.71 11.43
N LEU A 54 17.27 3.52 11.41
CA LEU A 54 16.31 3.08 10.39
C LEU A 54 15.02 3.92 10.40
N SER A 55 14.51 4.23 11.59
CA SER A 55 13.36 5.13 11.77
C SER A 55 13.63 6.53 11.21
N LYS A 56 14.79 7.12 11.51
CA LYS A 56 15.22 8.41 10.95
C LYS A 56 15.38 8.35 9.43
N LEU A 57 15.92 7.25 8.90
CA LEU A 57 16.13 7.06 7.47
C LEU A 57 14.79 6.93 6.72
N ASP A 58 13.79 6.26 7.31
CA ASP A 58 12.43 6.20 6.73
C ASP A 58 11.73 7.56 6.74
N GLN A 59 11.88 8.33 7.83
CA GLN A 59 11.37 9.72 7.89
C GLN A 59 12.01 10.62 6.83
N MET A 60 13.34 10.57 6.69
CA MET A 60 14.04 11.33 5.65
C MET A 60 13.67 10.87 4.24
N SER A 61 13.48 9.57 4.02
CA SER A 61 13.01 9.02 2.73
C SER A 61 11.63 9.55 2.36
N LYS A 62 10.70 9.62 3.32
CA LYS A 62 9.37 10.22 3.13
C LYS A 62 9.47 11.71 2.81
N GLN A 63 10.34 12.45 3.50
CA GLN A 63 10.55 13.88 3.27
C GLN A 63 11.19 14.15 1.90
N VAL A 64 12.16 13.34 1.47
CA VAL A 64 12.75 13.43 0.13
C VAL A 64 11.72 13.10 -0.96
N LYS A 65 10.85 12.10 -0.73
CA LYS A 65 9.74 11.81 -1.66
C LYS A 65 8.79 12.99 -1.76
N TYR A 66 8.42 13.59 -0.63
CA TYR A 66 7.57 14.78 -0.57
C TYR A 66 8.19 15.95 -1.35
N LEU A 67 9.46 16.28 -1.09
CA LEU A 67 10.18 17.34 -1.80
C LEU A 67 10.35 17.03 -3.30
N LYS A 68 10.54 15.77 -3.70
CA LYS A 68 10.56 15.38 -5.12
C LYS A 68 9.21 15.55 -5.79
N THR A 69 8.11 15.25 -5.10
CA THR A 69 6.76 15.53 -5.62
C THR A 69 6.48 17.03 -5.69
N GLU A 70 6.91 17.81 -4.69
CA GLU A 70 6.77 19.26 -4.67
C GLU A 70 7.57 19.92 -5.80
N ASN A 71 8.84 19.56 -5.99
CA ASN A 71 9.65 20.05 -7.10
C ASN A 71 9.09 19.67 -8.46
N LYS A 72 8.54 18.46 -8.62
CA LYS A 72 7.84 18.07 -9.86
C LYS A 72 6.58 18.90 -10.10
N LEU A 73 5.83 19.23 -9.05
CA LEU A 73 4.67 20.11 -9.15
C LEU A 73 5.08 21.53 -9.54
N ILE A 74 6.13 22.07 -8.92
CA ILE A 74 6.69 23.40 -9.26
C ILE A 74 7.23 23.42 -10.69
N GLU A 75 7.99 22.41 -11.12
CA GLU A 75 8.47 22.30 -12.50
C GLU A 75 7.33 22.17 -13.51
N ASN A 76 6.27 21.42 -13.17
CA ASN A 76 5.09 21.33 -14.02
C ASN A 76 4.34 22.66 -14.09
N GLN A 77 4.17 23.36 -12.97
CA GLN A 77 3.57 24.70 -12.92
C GLN A 77 4.39 25.71 -13.74
N LEU A 78 5.72 25.70 -13.61
CA LEU A 78 6.61 26.56 -14.40
C LEU A 78 6.60 26.21 -15.90
N LYS A 79 6.47 24.93 -16.25
CA LYS A 79 6.30 24.50 -17.65
C LYS A 79 4.94 24.88 -18.21
N THR A 80 3.89 24.90 -17.39
CA THR A 80 2.56 25.40 -17.77
C THR A 80 2.61 26.91 -17.98
N LEU A 81 3.20 27.67 -17.06
CA LEU A 81 3.40 29.12 -17.18
C LEU A 81 4.23 29.51 -18.43
N LYS A 82 5.30 28.75 -18.75
CA LYS A 82 6.08 28.98 -19.99
C LYS A 82 5.34 28.57 -21.27
N LYS A 83 4.36 27.68 -21.18
CA LYS A 83 3.45 27.38 -22.31
C LYS A 83 2.36 28.45 -22.44
N GLU A 84 1.97 29.09 -21.34
CA GLU A 84 1.00 30.20 -21.32
C GLU A 84 1.55 31.48 -21.97
N GLU A 85 2.85 31.78 -21.93
CA GLU A 85 3.41 32.90 -22.70
C GLU A 85 3.18 32.78 -24.22
N ASN A 86 3.05 31.55 -24.75
CA ASN A 86 2.69 31.30 -26.16
C ASN A 86 1.18 31.11 -26.39
N TYR A 87 0.38 30.98 -25.34
CA TYR A 87 -1.08 30.79 -25.39
C TYR A 87 -1.88 32.04 -24.96
N ASN A 88 -1.21 33.05 -24.42
CA ASN A 88 -1.80 34.30 -23.92
C ASN A 88 -2.42 35.20 -25.00
N ASN A 89 -2.45 34.77 -26.27
CA ASN A 89 -3.23 35.41 -27.32
C ASN A 89 -4.61 34.75 -27.56
N LEU A 90 -5.01 33.72 -26.80
CA LEU A 90 -6.24 32.97 -27.10
C LEU A 90 -7.16 32.59 -25.93
N CYS A 91 -6.94 33.09 -24.71
CA CYS A 91 -7.88 32.83 -23.62
C CYS A 91 -7.91 33.95 -22.58
N THR A 92 -8.51 35.09 -22.94
CA THR A 92 -8.94 36.15 -22.01
C THR A 92 -10.29 35.84 -21.34
N ASP A 93 -10.57 34.57 -21.05
CA ASP A 93 -11.66 34.15 -20.16
C ASP A 93 -11.07 33.49 -18.91
N ALA A 94 -10.04 34.14 -18.34
CA ALA A 94 -9.63 33.88 -16.98
C ALA A 94 -10.86 34.11 -16.10
N LEU A 95 -11.38 33.03 -15.52
CA LEU A 95 -12.45 33.03 -14.53
C LEU A 95 -12.26 34.23 -13.60
N ASP A 96 -13.23 35.13 -13.63
CA ASP A 96 -13.33 36.26 -12.73
C ASP A 96 -13.55 35.71 -11.30
N LEU A 97 -12.44 35.34 -10.66
CA LEU A 97 -12.35 34.71 -9.34
C LEU A 97 -12.69 35.69 -8.20
N ASN A 98 -13.29 36.84 -8.53
CA ASN A 98 -13.83 37.83 -7.60
C ASN A 98 -15.32 37.60 -7.26
N SER A 99 -15.98 36.65 -7.93
CA SER A 99 -17.32 36.19 -7.54
C SER A 99 -17.22 35.18 -6.39
N SER A 100 -18.13 35.24 -5.42
CA SER A 100 -18.19 34.26 -4.33
C SER A 100 -18.24 32.85 -4.91
N LEU A 101 -17.18 32.06 -4.67
CA LEU A 101 -17.12 30.67 -5.10
C LEU A 101 -18.28 29.91 -4.43
N THR A 102 -19.28 29.57 -5.23
CA THR A 102 -20.48 28.82 -4.80
C THR A 102 -20.71 27.62 -5.72
N LEU A 103 -21.38 26.59 -5.21
CA LEU A 103 -21.73 25.42 -6.00
C LEU A 103 -22.80 25.71 -7.05
N LEU A 104 -23.55 26.81 -6.92
CA LEU A 104 -24.57 27.20 -7.88
C LEU A 104 -23.99 28.07 -9.01
N PRO A 105 -24.46 27.88 -10.26
CA PRO A 105 -25.33 26.80 -10.71
C PRO A 105 -24.61 25.44 -10.70
N PHE A 106 -25.36 24.37 -10.36
CA PHE A 106 -24.86 23.00 -10.21
C PHE A 106 -24.73 22.30 -11.58
N GLU A 107 -23.93 22.89 -12.46
CA GLU A 107 -23.74 22.46 -13.85
C GLU A 107 -22.41 21.71 -14.01
N TYR A 108 -22.44 20.57 -14.71
CA TYR A 108 -21.28 19.68 -14.83
C TYR A 108 -20.03 20.39 -15.36
N GLU A 109 -20.12 21.06 -16.52
CA GLU A 109 -18.96 21.69 -17.15
C GLU A 109 -18.35 22.80 -16.28
N ARG A 110 -19.19 23.54 -15.54
CA ARG A 110 -18.74 24.57 -14.59
C ARG A 110 -18.02 23.94 -13.40
N LEU A 111 -18.64 22.97 -12.75
CA LEU A 111 -18.06 22.30 -11.58
C LEU A 111 -16.80 21.53 -11.94
N LYS A 112 -16.77 20.91 -13.13
CA LYS A 112 -15.58 20.24 -13.66
C LYS A 112 -14.45 21.23 -13.91
N LYS A 113 -14.72 22.40 -14.52
CA LYS A 113 -13.71 23.47 -14.66
C LYS A 113 -13.19 23.90 -13.28
N MET A 114 -14.06 24.11 -12.30
CA MET A 114 -13.62 24.45 -10.94
C MET A 114 -12.79 23.34 -10.29
N HIS A 115 -13.19 22.08 -10.46
CA HIS A 115 -12.45 20.91 -10.00
C HIS A 115 -11.04 20.86 -10.62
N ASP A 116 -10.95 21.04 -11.95
CA ASP A 116 -9.71 20.86 -12.71
C ASP A 116 -8.74 22.05 -12.55
N PHE A 117 -9.26 23.29 -12.49
CA PHE A 117 -8.44 24.51 -12.42
C PHE A 117 -8.30 25.10 -11.00
N SER A 118 -9.16 24.72 -10.06
CA SER A 118 -9.21 25.32 -8.71
C SER A 118 -9.58 24.29 -7.63
N PHE A 119 -8.99 23.10 -7.70
CA PHE A 119 -9.31 21.94 -6.84
C PHE A 119 -9.44 22.26 -5.35
N TYR A 120 -8.52 23.04 -4.76
CA TYR A 120 -8.56 23.36 -3.33
C TYR A 120 -9.76 24.23 -2.95
N ALA A 121 -10.05 25.27 -3.74
CA ALA A 121 -11.21 26.12 -3.54
C ALA A 121 -12.49 25.31 -3.74
N TYR A 122 -12.55 24.50 -4.81
CA TYR A 122 -13.65 23.60 -5.09
C TYR A 122 -13.91 22.62 -3.93
N LYS A 123 -12.86 22.02 -3.36
CA LYS A 123 -12.98 21.12 -2.19
C LYS A 123 -13.53 21.85 -0.94
N GLN A 124 -13.16 23.10 -0.73
CA GLN A 124 -13.62 23.90 0.41
C GLN A 124 -15.10 24.24 0.30
N ILE A 125 -15.58 24.60 -0.90
CA ILE A 125 -16.97 25.00 -1.13
C ILE A 125 -17.95 23.84 -1.26
N LEU A 126 -17.46 22.59 -1.41
CA LEU A 126 -18.31 21.41 -1.48
C LEU A 126 -19.08 21.24 -0.16
N ASP A 127 -20.33 21.67 -0.10
CA ASP A 127 -21.24 21.32 0.99
C ASP A 127 -21.71 19.87 0.82
N THR A 128 -21.45 19.03 1.82
CA THR A 128 -21.75 17.59 1.76
C THR A 128 -23.25 17.32 1.64
N GLU A 129 -24.10 18.04 2.37
CA GLU A 129 -25.55 17.76 2.36
C GLU A 129 -26.18 18.31 1.09
N PHE A 130 -25.80 19.51 0.66
CA PHE A 130 -26.26 20.06 -0.61
C PHE A 130 -25.87 19.17 -1.80
N VAL A 131 -24.63 18.68 -1.85
CA VAL A 131 -24.19 17.78 -2.93
C VAL A 131 -24.95 16.46 -2.88
N LYS A 132 -25.28 15.95 -1.68
CA LYS A 132 -26.13 14.75 -1.57
C LYS A 132 -27.50 14.98 -2.17
N GLU A 133 -28.14 16.10 -1.84
CA GLU A 133 -29.45 16.46 -2.40
C GLU A 133 -29.43 16.56 -3.92
N GLU A 134 -28.45 17.28 -4.48
CA GLU A 134 -28.32 17.44 -5.93
C GLU A 134 -28.01 16.12 -6.65
N LEU A 135 -27.05 15.32 -6.15
CA LEU A 135 -26.73 14.03 -6.76
C LEU A 135 -27.87 13.01 -6.66
N ASN A 136 -28.64 13.01 -5.56
CA ASN A 136 -29.81 12.15 -5.43
C ASN A 136 -30.86 12.43 -6.51
N LYS A 137 -31.03 13.70 -6.93
CA LYS A 137 -31.92 14.06 -8.04
C LYS A 137 -31.44 13.51 -9.39
N LEU A 138 -30.12 13.32 -9.54
CA LEU A 138 -29.50 12.86 -10.78
C LEU A 138 -29.41 11.33 -10.90
N LYS A 139 -29.72 10.57 -9.85
CA LYS A 139 -29.60 9.08 -9.84
C LYS A 139 -30.39 8.37 -10.94
N THR A 140 -31.45 8.98 -11.45
CA THR A 140 -32.28 8.42 -12.52
C THR A 140 -31.52 8.32 -13.85
N ASP A 141 -30.58 9.22 -14.10
CA ASP A 141 -29.66 9.15 -15.24
C ASP A 141 -28.26 8.78 -14.73
N TYR A 142 -27.95 7.48 -14.77
CA TYR A 142 -26.67 6.97 -14.31
C TYR A 142 -25.47 7.63 -15.02
N LYS A 143 -25.59 7.98 -16.30
CA LYS A 143 -24.48 8.57 -17.06
C LYS A 143 -24.18 9.97 -16.53
N ILE A 144 -25.20 10.77 -16.28
CA ILE A 144 -25.05 12.10 -15.67
C ILE A 144 -24.56 11.94 -14.23
N PHE A 145 -25.21 11.10 -13.43
CA PHE A 145 -24.82 10.84 -12.04
C PHE A 145 -23.34 10.46 -11.90
N SER A 146 -22.87 9.49 -12.69
CA SER A 146 -21.50 8.99 -12.61
C SER A 146 -20.46 10.03 -13.03
N GLN A 147 -20.79 10.92 -13.97
CA GLN A 147 -19.95 12.06 -14.33
C GLN A 147 -19.79 13.04 -13.16
N PHE A 148 -20.90 13.42 -12.51
CA PHE A 148 -20.85 14.28 -11.34
C PHE A 148 -20.15 13.61 -10.17
N PHE A 149 -20.46 12.33 -9.87
CA PHE A 149 -19.83 11.56 -8.79
C PHE A 149 -18.31 11.67 -8.80
N ILE A 150 -17.69 11.50 -9.96
CA ILE A 150 -16.23 11.53 -10.10
C ILE A 150 -15.62 12.87 -9.68
N ILE A 151 -16.31 13.98 -9.96
CA ILE A 151 -15.80 15.31 -9.64
C ILE A 151 -16.24 15.79 -8.25
N THR A 152 -17.35 15.30 -7.70
CA THR A 152 -17.89 15.78 -6.41
C THR A 152 -17.45 14.93 -5.22
N CYS A 153 -17.15 13.64 -5.40
CA CYS A 153 -16.84 12.72 -4.29
C CYS A 153 -15.41 12.86 -3.74
N ILE A 154 -14.88 14.09 -3.63
CA ILE A 154 -13.56 14.38 -3.04
C ILE A 154 -13.55 14.21 -1.52
N LYS A 155 -14.72 14.27 -0.87
CA LYS A 155 -14.87 14.06 0.57
C LYS A 155 -15.27 12.60 0.83
N LYS A 156 -14.68 12.00 1.87
CA LYS A 156 -14.94 10.62 2.26
C LYS A 156 -16.44 10.35 2.45
N ASP A 157 -17.16 11.24 3.14
CA ASP A 157 -18.58 11.04 3.43
C ASP A 157 -19.46 11.04 2.16
N LEU A 158 -19.10 11.86 1.16
CA LEU A 158 -19.77 11.86 -0.15
C LEU A 158 -19.47 10.58 -0.93
N PHE A 159 -18.21 10.14 -0.89
CA PHE A 159 -17.80 8.88 -1.51
C PHE A 159 -18.54 7.70 -0.89
N GLU A 160 -18.56 7.61 0.44
CA GLU A 160 -19.19 6.50 1.16
C GLU A 160 -20.71 6.47 0.97
N TYR A 161 -21.34 7.63 0.82
CA TYR A 161 -22.78 7.71 0.57
C TYR A 161 -23.18 7.19 -0.81
N PHE A 162 -22.37 7.42 -1.84
CA PHE A 162 -22.75 7.19 -3.25
C PHE A 162 -22.05 6.02 -3.95
N LEU A 163 -20.99 5.43 -3.38
CA LEU A 163 -20.25 4.36 -4.07
C LEU A 163 -21.14 3.16 -4.39
N SER A 164 -22.01 2.77 -3.46
CA SER A 164 -22.97 1.68 -3.70
C SER A 164 -23.84 1.99 -4.92
N ASP A 165 -24.42 3.19 -5.01
CA ASP A 165 -25.24 3.59 -6.17
C ASP A 165 -24.45 3.50 -7.48
N LEU A 166 -23.16 3.87 -7.48
CA LEU A 166 -22.29 3.74 -8.65
C LEU A 166 -22.11 2.28 -9.08
N ILE A 167 -21.88 1.38 -8.13
CA ILE A 167 -21.68 -0.06 -8.40
C ILE A 167 -23.00 -0.70 -8.83
N PHE A 168 -24.10 -0.47 -8.10
CA PHE A 168 -25.42 -0.99 -8.44
C PHE A 168 -25.85 -0.50 -9.82
N GLY A 169 -25.77 0.81 -10.07
CA GLY A 169 -26.24 1.40 -11.31
C GLY A 169 -25.53 0.86 -12.55
N TYR A 170 -24.26 0.45 -12.46
CA TYR A 170 -23.54 -0.21 -13.56
C TYR A 170 -24.24 -1.47 -14.04
N PHE A 171 -24.78 -2.30 -13.14
CA PHE A 171 -25.42 -3.56 -13.52
C PHE A 171 -26.82 -3.40 -14.09
N PHE A 172 -27.42 -2.22 -13.97
CA PHE A 172 -28.78 -1.94 -14.47
C PHE A 172 -28.78 -1.12 -15.77
N GLN A 173 -27.62 -0.89 -16.39
CA GLN A 173 -27.54 -0.20 -17.67
C GLN A 173 -27.63 -1.15 -18.85
N ASP A 174 -28.21 -0.68 -19.96
CA ASP A 174 -28.21 -1.41 -21.24
C ASP A 174 -26.79 -1.54 -21.84
N PHE A 175 -25.93 -0.54 -21.61
CA PHE A 175 -24.55 -0.49 -22.11
C PHE A 175 -23.57 0.08 -21.07
N PRO A 176 -23.13 -0.74 -20.11
CA PRO A 176 -22.31 -0.25 -19.01
C PRO A 176 -20.86 0.04 -19.45
N ASP A 177 -20.34 1.23 -19.10
CA ASP A 177 -18.92 1.59 -19.32
C ASP A 177 -18.10 1.36 -18.04
N PRO A 178 -17.20 0.35 -18.02
CA PRO A 178 -16.43 0.02 -16.82
C PRO A 178 -15.37 1.07 -16.47
N LYS A 179 -15.04 2.00 -17.39
CA LYS A 179 -13.97 3.00 -17.18
C LYS A 179 -14.20 3.85 -15.95
N LEU A 180 -15.45 4.22 -15.66
CA LEU A 180 -15.78 5.09 -14.53
C LEU A 180 -15.56 4.37 -13.20
N ILE A 181 -15.99 3.11 -13.07
CA ILE A 181 -15.72 2.28 -11.90
C ILE A 181 -14.20 2.08 -11.74
N PHE A 182 -13.47 1.80 -12.82
CA PHE A 182 -12.01 1.67 -12.71
C PHE A 182 -11.32 2.96 -12.29
N LYS A 183 -11.80 4.12 -12.76
CA LYS A 183 -11.30 5.42 -12.28
C LYS A 183 -11.48 5.52 -10.76
N VAL A 184 -12.61 5.07 -10.24
CA VAL A 184 -12.85 5.03 -8.81
C VAL A 184 -11.91 4.07 -8.09
N LEU A 185 -11.87 2.81 -8.51
CA LEU A 185 -11.08 1.76 -7.88
C LEU A 185 -9.56 2.03 -7.92
N VAL A 186 -9.06 2.69 -8.96
CA VAL A 186 -7.63 2.98 -9.12
C VAL A 186 -7.21 4.26 -8.41
N TYR A 187 -8.02 5.32 -8.44
CA TYR A 187 -7.58 6.65 -7.97
C TYR A 187 -8.05 7.03 -6.56
N PHE A 188 -9.17 6.50 -6.05
CA PHE A 188 -9.70 6.89 -4.74
C PHE A 188 -9.07 6.10 -3.60
N PRO A 189 -8.80 6.67 -2.41
CA PRO A 189 -8.13 5.96 -1.32
C PRO A 189 -8.72 4.58 -1.01
N ILE A 190 -7.87 3.55 -0.90
CA ILE A 190 -8.33 2.17 -0.66
C ILE A 190 -9.06 2.04 0.67
N GLU A 191 -8.70 2.88 1.65
CA GLU A 191 -9.34 2.99 2.96
C GLU A 191 -10.82 3.38 2.86
N TRP A 192 -11.22 4.12 1.83
CA TRP A 192 -12.61 4.54 1.64
C TRP A 192 -13.44 3.42 1.02
N ILE A 193 -12.82 2.54 0.23
CA ILE A 193 -13.46 1.36 -0.35
C ILE A 193 -13.59 0.26 0.70
N GLN A 194 -12.74 0.28 1.75
CA GLN A 194 -12.67 -0.79 2.74
C GLN A 194 -14.01 -1.09 3.43
N SER A 195 -14.78 -0.06 3.76
CA SER A 195 -16.10 -0.19 4.40
C SER A 195 -17.08 -1.03 3.57
N PHE A 196 -16.93 -1.03 2.25
CA PHE A 196 -17.82 -1.74 1.33
C PHE A 196 -17.53 -3.24 1.22
N PHE A 197 -16.35 -3.71 1.67
CA PHE A 197 -16.10 -5.15 1.79
C PHE A 197 -16.86 -5.79 2.95
N THR A 198 -17.43 -4.98 3.86
CA THR A 198 -18.28 -5.47 4.94
C THR A 198 -19.76 -5.58 4.54
N ASP A 199 -20.19 -4.88 3.50
CA ASP A 199 -21.51 -5.04 2.90
C ASP A 199 -21.48 -6.20 1.91
N SER A 200 -22.16 -7.31 2.24
CA SER A 200 -22.15 -8.52 1.41
C SER A 200 -22.68 -8.26 0.00
N SER A 201 -23.71 -7.42 -0.15
CA SER A 201 -24.36 -7.18 -1.44
C SER A 201 -23.47 -6.39 -2.40
N VAL A 202 -22.84 -5.32 -1.88
CA VAL A 202 -21.92 -4.49 -2.66
C VAL A 202 -20.65 -5.27 -3.01
N CYS A 203 -20.15 -6.06 -2.06
CA CYS A 203 -18.97 -6.90 -2.26
C CYS A 203 -19.22 -7.97 -3.35
N GLU A 204 -20.38 -8.62 -3.35
CA GLU A 204 -20.76 -9.58 -4.40
C GLU A 204 -20.81 -8.94 -5.79
N LEU A 205 -21.41 -7.75 -5.91
CA LEU A 205 -21.46 -7.02 -7.17
C LEU A 205 -20.08 -6.55 -7.64
N LEU A 206 -19.24 -6.07 -6.71
CA LEU A 206 -17.87 -5.71 -7.02
C LEU A 206 -17.07 -6.92 -7.51
N ASN A 207 -17.26 -8.09 -6.89
CA ASN A 207 -16.63 -9.34 -7.31
C ASN A 207 -17.07 -9.78 -8.70
N LYS A 208 -18.37 -9.67 -8.97
CA LYS A 208 -18.93 -9.91 -10.29
C LYS A 208 -18.31 -8.97 -11.33
N PHE A 209 -18.23 -7.68 -11.03
CA PHE A 209 -17.63 -6.66 -11.91
C PHE A 209 -16.16 -6.98 -12.22
N LEU A 210 -15.36 -7.30 -11.21
CA LEU A 210 -13.94 -7.63 -11.36
C LEU A 210 -13.74 -8.93 -12.15
N SER A 211 -14.59 -9.93 -11.92
CA SER A 211 -14.56 -11.21 -12.64
C SER A 211 -14.89 -11.03 -14.12
N GLU A 212 -15.95 -10.29 -14.46
CA GLU A 212 -16.34 -9.99 -15.85
C GLU A 212 -15.26 -9.19 -16.58
N ASN A 213 -14.51 -8.36 -15.86
CA ASN A 213 -13.47 -7.50 -16.42
C ASN A 213 -12.03 -8.00 -16.14
N VAL A 214 -11.82 -9.28 -15.84
CA VAL A 214 -10.50 -9.81 -15.47
C VAL A 214 -9.43 -9.63 -16.56
N GLN A 215 -9.86 -9.55 -17.83
CA GLN A 215 -8.97 -9.30 -18.97
C GLN A 215 -8.56 -7.82 -19.09
N ASN A 216 -9.21 -6.90 -18.37
CA ASN A 216 -8.85 -5.49 -18.37
C ASN A 216 -7.61 -5.25 -17.48
N ASN A 217 -6.64 -4.47 -17.95
CA ASN A 217 -5.44 -4.11 -17.19
C ASN A 217 -5.77 -3.34 -15.90
N SER A 218 -6.82 -2.53 -15.92
CA SER A 218 -7.28 -1.76 -14.76
C SER A 218 -7.69 -2.65 -13.58
N THR A 219 -8.23 -3.84 -13.87
CA THR A 219 -8.55 -4.86 -12.85
C THR A 219 -7.29 -5.36 -12.15
N ILE A 220 -6.24 -5.69 -12.91
CA ILE A 220 -4.97 -6.14 -12.34
C ILE A 220 -4.31 -5.01 -11.54
N LEU A 221 -4.34 -3.78 -12.05
CA LEU A 221 -3.83 -2.60 -11.33
C LEU A 221 -4.55 -2.39 -10.00
N PHE A 222 -5.88 -2.60 -9.96
CA PHE A 222 -6.63 -2.55 -8.71
C PHE A 222 -6.18 -3.64 -7.73
N TYR A 223 -5.97 -4.88 -8.19
CA TYR A 223 -5.46 -5.95 -7.32
C TYR A 223 -4.04 -5.69 -6.81
N ILE A 224 -3.13 -5.19 -7.65
CA ILE A 224 -1.78 -4.76 -7.24
C ILE A 224 -1.88 -3.72 -6.13
N ARG A 225 -2.76 -2.73 -6.31
CA ARG A 225 -2.99 -1.68 -5.32
C ARG A 225 -3.49 -2.25 -3.98
N ILE A 226 -4.38 -3.24 -4.01
CA ILE A 226 -4.81 -3.95 -2.80
C ILE A 226 -3.62 -4.64 -2.13
N ILE A 227 -2.78 -5.37 -2.88
CA ILE A 227 -1.60 -6.05 -2.34
C ILE A 227 -0.65 -5.08 -1.63
N GLU A 228 -0.38 -3.94 -2.27
CA GLU A 228 0.58 -2.95 -1.77
C GLU A 228 0.09 -2.27 -0.48
N HIS A 229 -1.20 -1.91 -0.42
CA HIS A 229 -1.74 -1.09 0.66
C HIS A 229 -2.50 -1.89 1.75
N ARG A 230 -3.28 -2.92 1.37
CA ARG A 230 -4.23 -3.65 2.24
C ARG A 230 -4.42 -5.11 1.80
N HIS A 231 -3.33 -5.90 1.75
CA HIS A 231 -3.34 -7.27 1.21
C HIS A 231 -4.40 -8.21 1.80
N TYR A 232 -4.80 -8.04 3.06
CA TYR A 232 -5.84 -8.86 3.69
C TYR A 232 -7.21 -8.73 3.01
N LEU A 233 -7.44 -7.67 2.20
CA LEU A 233 -8.69 -7.47 1.47
C LEU A 233 -8.83 -8.40 0.27
N LEU A 234 -7.74 -8.98 -0.23
CA LEU A 234 -7.78 -9.90 -1.38
C LEU A 234 -8.72 -11.09 -1.15
N LYS A 235 -8.84 -11.57 0.08
CA LYS A 235 -9.73 -12.69 0.41
C LYS A 235 -11.21 -12.39 0.15
N PHE A 236 -11.59 -11.12 0.14
CA PHE A 236 -12.96 -10.69 -0.16
C PHE A 236 -13.19 -10.51 -1.66
N VAL A 237 -12.14 -10.16 -2.42
CA VAL A 237 -12.26 -9.74 -3.82
C VAL A 237 -11.69 -10.68 -4.88
N MET A 238 -10.99 -11.71 -4.45
CA MET A 238 -10.29 -12.62 -5.33
C MET A 238 -10.54 -14.05 -4.89
N ASN A 239 -10.84 -14.90 -5.87
CA ASN A 239 -10.92 -16.35 -5.72
C ASN A 239 -9.88 -17.02 -6.64
N ASN A 240 -9.72 -18.33 -6.51
CA ASN A 240 -8.74 -19.09 -7.31
C ASN A 240 -9.00 -18.99 -8.81
N ASN A 241 -10.27 -18.84 -9.25
CA ASN A 241 -10.61 -18.70 -10.67
C ASN A 241 -10.10 -17.36 -11.23
N ILE A 242 -10.34 -16.25 -10.52
CA ILE A 242 -9.84 -14.93 -10.91
C ILE A 242 -8.31 -14.93 -10.90
N PHE A 243 -7.68 -15.45 -9.85
CA PHE A 243 -6.22 -15.55 -9.77
C PHE A 243 -5.64 -16.34 -10.95
N THR A 244 -6.21 -17.51 -11.24
CA THR A 244 -5.80 -18.35 -12.37
C THR A 244 -5.96 -17.62 -13.70
N ASN A 245 -7.05 -16.88 -13.89
CA ASN A 245 -7.27 -16.08 -15.10
C ASN A 245 -6.26 -14.94 -15.25
N ILE A 246 -5.83 -14.30 -14.15
CA ILE A 246 -4.81 -13.25 -14.17
C ILE A 246 -3.45 -13.82 -14.58
N ILE A 247 -3.00 -14.91 -13.96
CA ILE A 247 -1.66 -15.45 -14.22
C ILE A 247 -1.54 -16.05 -15.63
N LYS A 248 -2.61 -16.67 -16.15
CA LYS A 248 -2.68 -17.21 -17.52
C LYS A 248 -2.39 -16.18 -18.61
N ARG A 249 -2.61 -14.89 -18.34
CA ARG A 249 -2.36 -13.82 -19.32
C ARG A 249 -0.88 -13.68 -19.68
N ASN A 250 0.02 -14.05 -18.76
CA ASN A 250 1.47 -13.99 -18.95
C ASN A 250 1.99 -12.64 -19.54
N ASP A 251 1.36 -11.53 -19.18
CA ASP A 251 1.70 -10.20 -19.64
C ASP A 251 2.49 -9.42 -18.57
N TYR A 252 2.85 -8.17 -18.88
CA TYR A 252 3.58 -7.31 -17.93
C TYR A 252 2.81 -7.11 -16.61
N PHE A 253 1.49 -6.93 -16.68
CA PHE A 253 0.66 -6.65 -15.50
C PHE A 253 0.52 -7.89 -14.62
N SER A 254 0.30 -9.06 -15.20
CA SER A 254 0.21 -10.31 -14.43
C SER A 254 1.53 -10.68 -13.76
N LYS A 255 2.66 -10.45 -14.44
CA LYS A 255 4.00 -10.62 -13.83
C LYS A 255 4.25 -9.63 -12.70
N HIS A 256 3.84 -8.37 -12.87
CA HIS A 256 3.96 -7.37 -11.82
C HIS A 256 3.09 -7.71 -10.60
N PHE A 257 1.87 -8.17 -10.83
CA PHE A 257 0.96 -8.68 -9.81
C PHE A 257 1.56 -9.85 -9.02
N LEU A 258 2.10 -10.87 -9.70
CA LEU A 258 2.76 -12.01 -9.05
C LEU A 258 3.96 -11.58 -8.21
N LYS A 259 4.77 -10.65 -8.72
CA LYS A 259 5.89 -10.10 -7.96
C LYS A 259 5.43 -9.38 -6.69
N ALA A 260 4.38 -8.55 -6.78
CA ALA A 260 3.81 -7.87 -5.62
C ALA A 260 3.29 -8.86 -4.57
N MET A 261 2.61 -9.93 -5.00
CA MET A 261 2.15 -11.00 -4.10
C MET A 261 3.31 -11.70 -3.39
N ARG A 262 4.35 -12.07 -4.15
CA ARG A 262 5.56 -12.70 -3.62
C ARG A 262 6.25 -11.83 -2.58
N ASP A 263 6.42 -10.55 -2.89
CA ASP A 263 7.09 -9.60 -1.98
C ASP A 263 6.29 -9.41 -0.68
N LYS A 264 4.98 -9.69 -0.69
CA LYS A 264 4.10 -9.72 0.50
C LYS A 264 3.89 -11.10 1.10
N GLY A 265 4.48 -12.16 0.55
CA GLY A 265 4.33 -13.54 1.02
C GLY A 265 2.93 -14.13 0.86
N ILE A 266 2.17 -13.68 -0.16
CA ILE A 266 0.79 -14.13 -0.37
C ILE A 266 0.78 -15.33 -1.30
N ASN A 267 0.65 -16.54 -0.75
CA ASN A 267 0.64 -17.80 -1.51
C ASN A 267 -0.71 -18.55 -1.47
N GLN A 268 -1.69 -18.06 -0.68
CA GLN A 268 -2.98 -18.73 -0.42
C GLN A 268 -3.87 -19.02 -1.64
N PHE A 269 -3.57 -18.43 -2.79
CA PHE A 269 -4.31 -18.64 -4.04
C PHE A 269 -3.58 -19.58 -5.02
N ILE A 270 -2.35 -19.99 -4.68
CA ILE A 270 -1.55 -20.91 -5.48
C ILE A 270 -1.92 -22.34 -5.10
N ASP A 271 -2.34 -23.13 -6.08
CA ASP A 271 -2.71 -24.52 -5.89
C ASP A 271 -2.24 -25.40 -7.07
N HIS A 272 -2.51 -26.70 -6.97
CA HIS A 272 -2.18 -27.70 -8.00
C HIS A 272 -2.77 -27.37 -9.38
N SER A 273 -3.86 -26.61 -9.46
CA SER A 273 -4.53 -26.26 -10.71
C SER A 273 -3.88 -25.08 -11.43
N ASN A 274 -3.03 -24.31 -10.76
CA ASN A 274 -2.53 -23.05 -11.30
C ASN A 274 -1.01 -22.82 -11.16
N LEU A 275 -0.31 -23.62 -10.35
CA LEU A 275 1.14 -23.48 -10.16
C LEU A 275 1.95 -23.58 -11.46
N HIS A 276 1.46 -24.36 -12.43
CA HIS A 276 2.14 -24.58 -13.72
C HIS A 276 2.14 -23.36 -14.64
N PHE A 277 1.39 -22.30 -14.31
CA PHE A 277 1.43 -21.02 -15.01
C PHE A 277 2.44 -20.03 -14.41
N ILE A 278 3.11 -20.38 -13.31
CA ILE A 278 4.01 -19.48 -12.59
C ILE A 278 5.45 -19.89 -12.85
N ASP A 279 6.29 -18.90 -13.21
CA ASP A 279 7.72 -19.12 -13.41
C ASP A 279 8.38 -19.71 -12.15
N GLU A 280 9.27 -20.67 -12.34
CA GLU A 280 9.98 -21.39 -11.26
C GLU A 280 10.69 -20.43 -10.28
N ASN A 281 11.33 -19.38 -10.81
CA ASN A 281 12.01 -18.36 -10.00
C ASN A 281 11.04 -17.60 -9.08
N LEU A 282 9.77 -17.42 -9.49
CA LEU A 282 8.75 -16.81 -8.65
C LEU A 282 8.25 -17.80 -7.60
N LEU A 283 8.03 -19.07 -7.97
CA LEU A 283 7.64 -20.13 -7.03
C LEU A 283 8.67 -20.32 -5.91
N LYS A 284 9.98 -20.35 -6.25
CA LYS A 284 11.08 -20.34 -5.28
C LYS A 284 10.97 -19.18 -4.29
N GLY A 285 10.54 -18.01 -4.77
CA GLY A 285 10.32 -16.85 -3.91
C GLY A 285 9.08 -16.94 -3.03
N PHE A 286 8.00 -17.58 -3.48
CA PHE A 286 6.78 -17.78 -2.70
C PHE A 286 6.95 -18.79 -1.57
N PHE A 287 7.60 -19.91 -1.86
CA PHE A 287 7.72 -21.03 -0.92
C PHE A 287 9.05 -21.06 -0.16
N LYS A 288 10.07 -20.31 -0.61
CA LYS A 288 11.38 -20.18 0.06
C LYS A 288 11.97 -21.55 0.43
N GLU A 289 12.10 -21.85 1.71
CA GLU A 289 12.65 -23.10 2.24
C GLU A 289 11.71 -24.30 2.02
N ASP A 290 10.40 -24.05 1.84
CA ASP A 290 9.41 -25.08 1.55
C ASP A 290 9.36 -25.48 0.07
N TYR A 291 10.15 -24.80 -0.79
CA TYR A 291 10.22 -25.12 -2.21
C TYR A 291 11.08 -26.37 -2.44
N VAL A 292 10.51 -27.37 -3.10
CA VAL A 292 11.23 -28.59 -3.52
C VAL A 292 11.30 -28.60 -5.03
N ASP A 293 12.51 -28.66 -5.60
CA ASP A 293 12.71 -28.87 -7.04
C ASP A 293 12.11 -30.25 -7.40
N LEU A 294 11.21 -30.28 -8.39
CA LEU A 294 10.63 -31.51 -8.94
C LEU A 294 11.53 -32.13 -10.02
#